data_AF-A0A952C9H3-F1
#
_entry.id   AF-A0A952C9H3-F1
#
_cell.length_a   1.000
_cell.length_b   1.000
_cell.length_c   1.000
_cell.angle_alpha   90.00
_cell.angle_beta   90.00
_cell.angle_gamma   90.00
#
_symmetry.space_group_name_H-M   'P 1'
#
loop_
_entity.id
_entity.type
_entity.pdbx_description
1 polymer ?
#
loop_
_entity_poly.entity_id
_entity_poly.type
_entity_poly.pdbx_seq_one_letter_code
_entity_poly.pdbx_strand_id
1 'polypeptide(L)'
;MKKVVAIVSIIAFGYACGSGPAEVKKPISVNVNPQIGEGSTTANASAASGSEAGATAAAAPAKDGKALIASSDCLACHTEHNKLVGPSYEEVAHKYKEADIPMLVKKIIDGG
;
A
#
# COMPACT_ATOMS: atom_id res chain seq x y z
N MET A 1 -0.47 -63.34 16.00
CA MET A 1 -0.28 -62.48 14.80
C MET A 1 -1.49 -61.59 14.49
N LYS A 2 -2.19 -61.07 15.51
CA LYS A 2 -3.32 -60.12 15.36
C LYS A 2 -3.15 -58.87 16.24
N LYS A 3 -2.02 -58.80 16.98
CA LYS A 3 -1.69 -57.73 17.94
C LYS A 3 -0.51 -56.87 17.47
N VAL A 4 0.02 -57.12 16.27
CA VAL A 4 1.18 -56.41 15.69
C VAL A 4 0.75 -55.36 14.65
N VAL A 5 -0.51 -55.39 14.21
CA VAL A 5 -1.08 -54.40 13.27
C VAL A 5 -1.49 -53.10 13.96
N ALA A 6 -1.60 -53.09 15.30
CA ALA A 6 -2.05 -51.91 16.05
C ALA A 6 -0.92 -50.95 16.50
N ILE A 7 0.35 -51.25 16.22
CA ILE A 7 1.51 -50.50 16.76
C ILE A 7 2.19 -49.62 15.69
N VAL A 8 1.80 -49.73 14.41
CA VAL A 8 2.36 -48.94 13.28
C VAL A 8 1.42 -47.80 12.84
N SER A 9 0.60 -47.27 13.76
CA SER A 9 -0.21 -46.06 13.51
C SER A 9 0.01 -44.93 14.52
N ILE A 10 1.03 -45.03 15.38
CA ILE A 10 1.37 -44.01 16.39
C ILE A 10 2.66 -43.22 16.04
N ILE A 11 3.23 -43.42 14.84
CA ILE A 11 4.38 -42.64 14.32
C ILE A 11 3.93 -41.74 13.16
N ALA A 12 2.84 -41.01 13.37
CA ALA A 12 2.44 -39.85 12.55
C ALA A 12 2.07 -38.63 13.43
N PHE A 13 2.58 -38.62 14.68
CA PHE A 13 2.40 -37.55 15.67
C PHE A 13 3.68 -36.75 15.94
N GLY A 14 4.60 -36.73 14.95
CA GLY A 14 5.94 -36.15 15.11
C GLY A 14 6.30 -35.04 14.12
N TYR A 15 5.40 -34.63 13.22
CA TYR A 15 5.64 -33.48 12.35
C TYR A 15 4.90 -32.26 12.89
N ALA A 16 5.46 -31.72 13.97
CA ALA A 16 5.62 -30.29 14.22
C ALA A 16 4.48 -29.37 13.74
N CYS A 17 3.38 -29.35 14.47
CA CYS A 17 2.60 -28.13 14.63
C CYS A 17 2.67 -27.74 16.11
N GLY A 18 3.74 -27.03 16.46
CA GLY A 18 3.86 -26.36 17.74
C GLY A 18 2.92 -25.17 17.76
N SER A 19 1.81 -25.29 18.49
CA SER A 19 0.94 -24.17 18.84
C SER A 19 0.31 -24.47 20.20
N GLY A 20 1.10 -24.22 21.25
CA GLY A 20 0.53 -24.00 22.58
C GLY A 20 -0.22 -22.65 22.60
N PRO A 21 -1.19 -22.47 23.52
CA PRO A 21 -1.78 -21.15 23.75
C PRO A 21 -0.73 -20.29 24.44
N ALA A 22 0.05 -19.55 23.65
CA ALA A 22 0.72 -18.37 24.15
C ALA A 22 -0.39 -17.38 24.51
N GLU A 23 -0.55 -17.15 25.80
CA GLU A 23 -1.23 -15.98 26.34
C GLU A 23 -0.53 -14.74 25.79
N VAL A 24 -1.05 -14.24 24.66
CA VAL A 24 -0.60 -12.97 24.06
C VAL A 24 -1.18 -11.87 24.95
N LYS A 25 -0.36 -11.50 25.94
CA LYS A 25 -0.31 -10.18 26.54
C LYS A 25 -0.79 -9.15 25.51
N LYS A 26 -1.94 -8.50 25.79
CA LYS A 26 -2.65 -7.51 24.95
C LYS A 26 -1.72 -6.91 23.90
N PRO A 27 -1.97 -7.11 22.59
CA PRO A 27 -1.20 -6.39 21.60
C PRO A 27 -1.41 -4.89 21.85
N ILE A 28 -0.29 -4.19 22.05
CA ILE A 28 -0.19 -2.75 21.86
C ILE A 28 -0.93 -2.44 20.57
N SER A 29 -1.92 -1.55 20.64
CA SER A 29 -2.73 -1.14 19.50
C SER A 29 -1.84 -0.81 18.30
N VAL A 30 -1.69 -1.78 17.40
CA VAL A 30 -1.26 -1.49 16.04
C VAL A 30 -2.43 -0.72 15.47
N ASN A 31 -2.26 0.58 15.33
CA ASN A 31 -3.19 1.44 14.62
C ASN A 31 -3.18 0.99 13.16
N VAL A 32 -3.97 -0.05 12.86
CA VAL A 32 -4.40 -0.36 11.51
C VAL A 32 -5.31 0.81 11.13
N ASN A 33 -4.74 1.76 10.41
CA ASN A 33 -5.46 2.91 9.89
C ASN A 33 -6.66 2.39 9.06
N PRO A 34 -7.91 2.71 9.43
CA PRO A 34 -9.11 2.14 8.80
C PRO A 34 -9.38 2.56 7.35
N GLN A 35 -8.47 3.29 6.69
CA GLN A 35 -8.71 3.87 5.36
C GLN A 35 -8.54 2.88 4.19
N ILE A 36 -8.43 1.59 4.45
CA ILE A 36 -8.48 0.53 3.43
C ILE A 36 -9.94 0.09 3.19
N GLY A 37 -10.79 1.04 2.83
CA GLY A 37 -12.17 0.77 2.39
C GLY A 37 -12.24 0.56 0.88
N GLU A 38 -12.30 -0.71 0.48
CA GLU A 38 -13.14 -1.28 -0.59
C GLU A 38 -13.32 -0.51 -1.91
N GLY A 39 -12.80 -1.06 -3.03
CA GLY A 39 -13.27 -0.67 -4.36
C GLY A 39 -12.38 -0.94 -5.57
N SER A 40 -11.95 -2.18 -5.78
CA SER A 40 -11.55 -2.65 -7.12
C SER A 40 -12.79 -3.12 -7.87
N THR A 41 -13.10 -2.54 -9.04
CA THR A 41 -13.54 -3.28 -10.24
C THR A 41 -13.44 -2.43 -11.52
N THR A 42 -12.52 -2.87 -12.40
CA THR A 42 -12.68 -3.08 -13.86
C THR A 42 -12.84 -1.90 -14.87
N ALA A 43 -11.74 -1.68 -15.62
CA ALA A 43 -11.56 -1.36 -17.06
C ALA A 43 -12.06 0.01 -17.61
N ASN A 44 -11.45 0.64 -18.62
CA ASN A 44 -10.67 0.14 -19.76
C ASN A 44 -9.70 1.20 -20.31
N ALA A 45 -8.62 0.73 -20.94
CA ALA A 45 -7.66 1.48 -21.73
C ALA A 45 -8.26 2.11 -22.99
N SER A 46 -7.68 3.21 -23.46
CA SER A 46 -7.35 3.36 -24.89
C SER A 46 -6.15 4.30 -25.07
N ALA A 47 -5.26 3.85 -25.95
CA ALA A 47 -4.00 4.44 -26.35
C ALA A 47 -4.14 5.78 -27.07
N ALA A 48 -3.07 6.59 -27.04
CA ALA A 48 -2.46 7.16 -28.23
C ALA A 48 -1.04 7.67 -27.90
N SER A 49 -0.06 7.10 -28.59
CA SER A 49 1.31 7.60 -28.72
C SER A 49 1.31 8.82 -29.66
N GLY A 50 2.13 9.84 -29.35
CA GLY A 50 2.55 10.80 -30.36
C GLY A 50 2.84 12.23 -29.88
N SER A 51 4.12 12.60 -30.04
CA SER A 51 4.66 13.95 -30.30
C SER A 51 5.17 14.78 -29.11
N GLU A 52 6.49 14.91 -29.07
CA GLU A 52 7.23 16.00 -28.43
C GLU A 52 6.90 17.36 -29.05
N ALA A 53 7.31 18.39 -28.29
CA ALA A 53 7.44 19.82 -28.61
C ALA A 53 6.21 20.70 -28.34
N GLY A 54 6.18 21.27 -27.13
CA GLY A 54 5.33 22.41 -26.77
C GLY A 54 4.99 22.43 -25.29
N ALA A 55 5.96 22.73 -24.42
CA ALA A 55 5.72 22.93 -23.00
C ALA A 55 5.02 24.28 -22.75
N THR A 56 3.77 24.40 -23.18
CA THR A 56 2.79 25.21 -22.45
C THR A 56 2.20 24.29 -21.41
N ALA A 57 2.37 24.63 -20.13
CA ALA A 57 1.72 23.96 -19.00
C ALA A 57 0.20 24.17 -19.07
N ALA A 58 -0.45 23.53 -20.05
CA ALA A 58 -1.86 23.24 -19.96
C ALA A 58 -1.96 22.17 -18.87
N ALA A 59 -2.60 22.53 -17.75
CA ALA A 59 -2.93 21.58 -16.71
C ALA A 59 -3.55 20.35 -17.38
N ALA A 60 -2.83 19.23 -17.34
CA ALA A 60 -3.40 17.94 -17.73
C ALA A 60 -4.74 17.80 -17.02
N PRO A 61 -5.79 17.26 -17.67
CA PRO A 61 -7.08 17.09 -17.03
C PRO A 61 -6.81 16.42 -15.68
N ALA A 62 -7.31 17.01 -14.59
CA ALA A 62 -7.14 16.50 -13.24
C ALA A 62 -7.75 15.10 -13.18
N LYS A 63 -6.98 14.10 -13.63
CA LYS A 63 -7.14 12.71 -13.25
C LYS A 63 -7.16 12.76 -11.73
N ASP A 64 -8.20 12.21 -11.13
CA ASP A 64 -8.38 12.26 -9.69
C ASP A 64 -7.09 11.77 -8.99
N GLY A 65 -6.31 12.73 -8.46
CA GLY A 65 -5.01 12.45 -7.87
C GLY A 65 -5.15 11.57 -6.64
N LYS A 66 -6.30 11.67 -5.95
CA LYS A 66 -6.62 10.81 -4.81
C LYS A 66 -6.78 9.37 -5.25
N ALA A 67 -7.48 9.13 -6.37
CA ALA A 67 -7.63 7.78 -6.93
C ALA A 67 -6.27 7.18 -7.35
N LEU A 68 -5.39 7.97 -7.95
CA LEU A 68 -4.04 7.51 -8.33
C LEU A 68 -3.20 7.13 -7.11
N ILE A 69 -3.21 7.98 -6.08
CA ILE A 69 -2.54 7.72 -4.79
C ILE A 69 -3.09 6.45 -4.14
N ALA A 70 -4.41 6.27 -4.14
CA ALA A 70 -5.05 5.08 -3.58
C ALA A 70 -4.73 3.81 -4.37
N SER A 71 -4.48 3.91 -5.68
CA SER A 71 -4.08 2.80 -6.54
C SER A 71 -2.58 2.50 -6.53
N SER A 72 -1.78 3.26 -5.77
CA SER A 72 -0.31 3.17 -5.73
C SER A 72 0.20 2.94 -4.30
N ASP A 73 1.50 2.68 -4.16
CA ASP A 73 2.12 2.42 -2.85
C ASP A 73 2.42 3.67 -2.01
N CYS A 74 2.00 4.87 -2.46
CA CYS A 74 2.29 6.14 -1.79
C CYS A 74 1.81 6.15 -0.32
N LEU A 75 0.68 5.46 -0.06
CA LEU A 75 0.07 5.36 1.27
C LEU A 75 0.86 4.50 2.27
N ALA A 76 1.90 3.78 1.81
CA ALA A 76 2.79 3.04 2.70
C ALA A 76 3.68 3.97 3.54
N CYS A 77 3.99 5.16 3.02
CA CYS A 77 4.91 6.12 3.65
C CYS A 77 4.26 7.45 4.02
N HIS A 78 3.20 7.86 3.30
CA HIS A 78 2.49 9.12 3.50
C HIS A 78 1.02 8.86 3.85
N THR A 79 0.44 9.72 4.70
CA THR A 79 -1.00 9.68 4.99
C THR A 79 -1.61 11.07 4.84
N GLU A 80 -2.93 11.17 4.83
CA GLU A 80 -3.62 12.46 4.65
C GLU A 80 -3.25 13.46 5.76
N HIS A 81 -3.38 13.06 7.02
CA HIS A 81 -3.29 13.99 8.16
C HIS A 81 -2.10 13.74 9.08
N ASN A 82 -1.58 12.51 9.12
CA ASN A 82 -0.56 12.12 10.09
C ASN A 82 0.78 11.88 9.41
N LYS A 83 1.85 12.33 10.07
CA LYS A 83 3.20 11.95 9.68
C LYS A 83 3.41 10.46 9.94
N LEU A 84 4.03 9.76 8.99
CA LEU A 84 4.47 8.37 9.15
C LEU A 84 5.98 8.31 8.84
N VAL A 85 6.37 7.65 7.76
CA VAL A 85 7.75 7.69 7.25
C VAL A 85 8.02 9.06 6.63
N GLY A 86 7.16 9.48 5.69
CA GLY A 86 7.14 10.81 5.10
C GLY A 86 6.18 11.78 5.82
N PRO A 87 6.19 13.06 5.42
CA PRO A 87 5.21 14.06 5.88
C PRO A 87 3.77 13.68 5.47
N SER A 88 2.78 14.20 6.19
CA SER A 88 1.39 14.07 5.75
C SER A 88 1.13 14.89 4.48
N TYR A 89 0.09 14.53 3.71
CA TYR A 89 -0.32 15.32 2.54
C TYR A 89 -0.75 16.74 2.94
N GLU A 90 -1.32 16.92 4.13
CA GLU A 90 -1.57 18.26 4.69
C GLU A 90 -0.28 19.05 4.92
N GLU A 91 0.75 18.45 5.53
CA GLU A 91 2.04 19.13 5.72
C GLU A 91 2.68 19.54 4.39
N VAL A 92 2.56 18.69 3.35
CA VAL A 92 3.02 19.01 2.00
C VAL A 92 2.21 20.19 1.43
N ALA A 93 0.88 20.17 1.56
CA ALA A 93 0.00 21.24 1.08
C ALA A 93 0.24 22.58 1.81
N HIS A 94 0.62 22.56 3.08
CA HIS A 94 0.98 23.76 3.82
C HIS A 94 2.33 24.34 3.40
N LYS A 95 3.27 23.47 3.00
CA LYS A 95 4.64 23.87 2.66
C LYS A 95 4.78 24.41 1.24
N TYR A 96 4.09 23.80 0.28
CA TYR A 96 4.27 24.05 -1.14
C TYR A 96 3.08 24.76 -1.77
N LYS A 97 3.36 25.53 -2.82
CA LYS A 97 2.36 26.28 -3.59
C LYS A 97 2.17 25.65 -4.96
N GLU A 98 1.16 26.08 -5.71
CA GLU A 98 0.93 25.59 -7.07
C GLU A 98 2.13 25.82 -8.00
N ALA A 99 2.89 26.90 -7.78
CA ALA A 99 4.12 27.18 -8.52
C ALA A 99 5.21 26.10 -8.33
N ASP A 100 5.14 25.32 -7.26
CA ASP A 100 6.11 24.28 -6.93
C ASP A 100 5.75 22.91 -7.55
N ILE A 101 4.57 22.76 -8.16
CA ILE A 101 4.11 21.50 -8.76
C ILE A 101 5.15 20.86 -9.70
N PRO A 102 5.81 21.60 -10.63
CA PRO A 102 6.81 21.00 -11.52
C PRO A 102 7.99 20.37 -10.76
N MET A 103 8.40 21.00 -9.66
CA MET A 103 9.48 20.49 -8.80
C MET A 103 9.04 19.26 -8.03
N LEU A 104 7.82 19.25 -7.47
CA LEU A 104 7.25 18.10 -6.77
C LEU A 104 7.07 16.89 -7.70
N VAL A 105 6.60 17.11 -8.93
CA VAL A 105 6.51 16.04 -9.94
C VAL A 105 7.88 15.44 -10.23
N LYS A 106 8.90 16.29 -10.44
CA LYS A 106 10.27 15.81 -10.64
C LYS A 106 10.79 15.01 -9.44
N LYS A 107 10.52 15.47 -8.22
CA LYS A 107 10.89 14.78 -6.97
C LYS A 107 10.33 13.36 -6.93
N ILE A 108 9.06 13.19 -7.27
CA ILE A 108 8.39 11.88 -7.29
C ILE A 108 9.00 10.96 -8.37
N ILE A 109 9.25 11.49 -9.57
CA ILE A 109 9.87 10.73 -10.68
C ILE A 109 11.29 10.28 -10.31
N ASP A 110 12.05 11.12 -9.61
CA ASP A 110 13.42 10.82 -9.16
C ASP A 110 13.46 9.94 -7.89
N GLY A 111 12.30 9.48 -7.38
CA GLY A 111 12.18 8.54 -6.25
C GLY A 111 12.21 9.16 -4.85
N GLY A 112 11.82 10.43 -4.74
CA GLY A 112 11.86 11.22 -3.51
C GLY A 112 10.53 11.41 -2.79
#